data_AF-A0A918A6U9-F1
#
_entry.id   AF-A0A918A6U9-F1
#
_cell.length_a   1.000
_cell.length_b   1.000
_cell.length_c   1.000
_cell.angle_alpha   90.00
_cell.angle_beta   90.00
_cell.angle_gamma   90.00
#
_symmetry.space_group_name_H-M   'P 1'
#
loop_
_entity.id
_entity.type
_entity.pdbx_description
1 polymer ?
#
loop_
_entity_poly.entity_id
_entity_poly.type
_entity_poly.pdbx_seq_one_letter_code
_entity_poly.pdbx_strand_id
1 'polypeptide(L)' 'MSELPEETGDERVDAVLAGLARLPGLPVSDHVAVFDEAFSGLEATLGAVDAQ' A
#
# COMPACT_ATOMS: atom_id res chain seq x y z
N MET A 1 0.30 -7.47 17.91
CA MET A 1 -0.87 -7.01 17.14
C MET A 1 -0.36 -5.88 16.28
N SER A 2 -0.22 -6.09 14.97
CA SER A 2 0.07 -4.98 14.06
C SER A 2 -1.25 -4.25 13.90
N GLU A 3 -1.40 -3.13 14.60
CA GLU A 3 -2.49 -2.20 14.35
C GLU A 3 -2.35 -1.75 12.89
N LEU A 4 -3.32 -2.10 12.05
CA LEU A 4 -3.43 -1.48 10.74
C LEU A 4 -3.50 0.04 10.98
N PRO A 5 -2.82 0.87 10.17
CA PRO A 5 -2.96 2.31 10.28
C PRO A 5 -4.45 2.68 10.22
N GLU A 6 -4.87 3.68 11.01
CA GLU A 6 -6.20 4.29 10.86
C GLU A 6 -6.43 4.62 9.37
N GLU A 7 -7.66 4.44 8.89
CA GLU A 7 -8.04 4.77 7.52
C GLU A 7 -7.56 6.20 7.22
N THR A 8 -6.75 6.31 6.17
CA THR A 8 -6.08 7.55 5.79
C THR A 8 -7.06 8.59 5.23
N GLY A 9 -8.32 8.18 5.01
CA GLY A 9 -9.39 8.99 4.44
C GLY A 9 -9.39 8.98 2.91
N ASP A 10 -8.41 8.33 2.28
CA ASP A 10 -8.39 8.08 0.83
C ASP A 10 -8.46 6.57 0.57
N GLU A 11 -9.57 6.14 0.00
CA GLU A 11 -9.86 4.73 -0.33
C GLU A 11 -8.75 4.08 -1.19
N ARG A 12 -8.04 4.87 -2.00
CA ARG A 12 -6.93 4.38 -2.84
C ARG A 12 -5.70 4.06 -2.00
N VAL A 13 -5.39 4.90 -1.02
CA VAL A 13 -4.29 4.68 -0.09
C VAL A 13 -4.61 3.51 0.85
N ASP A 14 -5.85 3.44 1.33
CA ASP A 14 -6.30 2.37 2.23
C ASP A 14 -6.27 0.99 1.54
N ALA A 15 -6.65 0.92 0.26
CA ALA A 15 -6.54 -0.31 -0.53
C ALA A 15 -5.09 -0.79 -0.69
N VAL A 16 -4.16 0.14 -0.91
CA VAL A 16 -2.72 -0.17 -0.99
C VAL A 16 -2.19 -0.68 0.35
N LEU A 17 -2.57 -0.02 1.45
CA LEU A 17 -2.15 -0.42 2.81
C LEU A 17 -2.75 -1.77 3.22
N ALA A 18 -3.99 -2.05 2.85
CA ALA A 18 -4.60 -3.37 3.04
C ALA A 18 -3.82 -4.47 2.30
N GLY A 19 -3.25 -4.16 1.13
CA GLY A 19 -2.36 -5.05 0.39
C GLY A 19 -1.12 -5.47 1.18
N LEU A 20 -0.58 -4.61 2.05
CA LEU A 20 0.58 -4.93 2.89
C LEU A 20 0.28 -5.97 3.97
N ALA A 21 -0.98 -6.17 4.35
CA ALA A 21 -1.38 -7.19 5.32
C ALA A 21 -1.08 -8.64 4.87
N ARG A 22 -0.75 -8.85 3.58
CA ARG A 22 -0.35 -10.16 3.03
C ARG A 22 1.11 -10.52 3.29
N LEU A 23 1.96 -9.56 3.64
CA LEU A 23 3.40 -9.76 3.93
C LEU A 23 3.72 -10.89 4.93
N PRO A 24 3.03 -11.00 6.10
CA PRO A 24 3.33 -12.07 7.06
C PRO A 24 3.05 -13.48 6.53
N GLY A 25 2.29 -13.63 5.43
CA GLY A 25 2.02 -14.92 4.77
C GLY A 25 3.00 -15.27 3.64
N LEU A 26 3.94 -14.37 3.30
CA LEU A 26 4.82 -14.52 2.15
C LEU A 26 6.29 -14.69 2.58
N PRO A 27 7.12 -15.38 1.77
CA PRO A 27 8.55 -15.40 1.98
C PRO A 27 9.13 -13.98 1.79
N VAL A 28 10.21 -13.67 2.51
CA VAL A 28 10.87 -12.35 2.46
C VAL A 28 11.30 -11.97 1.04
N SER A 29 11.63 -12.94 0.20
CA SER A 29 11.94 -12.72 -1.22
C SER A 29 10.78 -12.09 -2.00
N ASP A 30 9.53 -12.37 -1.63
CA ASP A 30 8.34 -11.84 -2.29
C ASP A 30 7.92 -10.49 -1.69
N HIS A 31 8.44 -10.11 -0.51
CA HIS A 31 8.10 -8.84 0.14
C HIS A 31 8.47 -7.65 -0.74
N VAL A 32 9.59 -7.75 -1.48
CA VAL A 32 10.02 -6.70 -2.41
C VAL A 32 8.95 -6.43 -3.48
N ALA A 33 8.36 -7.46 -4.07
CA ALA A 33 7.30 -7.30 -5.07
C ALA A 33 6.04 -6.67 -4.47
N VAL A 34 5.71 -7.03 -3.23
CA VAL A 34 4.57 -6.42 -2.51
C VAL A 34 4.83 -4.94 -2.21
N PHE A 35 6.04 -4.58 -1.79
CA PHE A 35 6.41 -3.19 -1.56
C PHE A 35 6.44 -2.37 -2.85
N ASP A 36 6.90 -2.94 -3.96
CA ASP A 36 6.95 -2.28 -5.26
C ASP A 36 5.53 -1.97 -5.80
N GLU A 37 4.61 -2.92 -5.66
CA GLU A 37 3.19 -2.72 -6.00
C GLU A 37 2.55 -1.62 -5.14
N ALA A 38 2.81 -1.65 -3.82
CA ALA A 38 2.31 -0.64 -2.91
C ALA A 38 2.88 0.76 -3.21
N PHE A 39 4.18 0.85 -3.46
CA PHE A 39 4.84 2.10 -3.81
C PHE A 39 4.28 2.70 -5.10
N SER A 40 4.14 1.87 -6.14
CA SER A 40 3.53 2.28 -7.42
C SER A 40 2.09 2.77 -7.25
N GLY A 41 1.30 2.11 -6.42
CA GLY A 41 -0.08 2.52 -6.12
C GLY A 41 -0.18 3.85 -5.38
N LEU A 42 0.74 4.11 -4.45
CA LEU A 42 0.83 5.40 -3.75
C LEU A 42 1.31 6.51 -4.69
N GLU A 43 2.33 6.27 -5.52
CA GLU A 43 2.80 7.24 -6.51
C GLU A 43 1.69 7.61 -7.52
N ALA A 44 0.93 6.63 -8.01
CA ALA A 44 -0.19 6.88 -8.90
C ALA A 44 -1.28 7.73 -8.22
N THR A 45 -1.56 7.47 -6.93
CA THR A 45 -2.52 8.24 -6.15
C THR A 45 -2.06 9.68 -5.97
N LEU A 46 -0.79 9.89 -5.63
CA LEU A 46 -0.17 11.22 -5.51
C LEU A 46 -0.18 11.96 -6.85
N GLY A 47 0.20 11.30 -7.95
CA GLY A 47 0.18 11.89 -9.30
C GLY A 47 -1.21 12.32 -9.75
N ALA A 48 -2.26 11.58 -9.34
CA ALA A 48 -3.65 11.97 -9.62
C ALA A 48 -4.11 13.20 -8.82
N VAL A 49 -3.52 13.45 -7.65
CA VAL A 49 -3.79 14.65 -6.83
C VAL A 49 -3.00 15.86 -7.35
N ASP A 50 -1.75 15.67 -7.79
CA ASP A 50 -0.91 16.74 -8.33
C ASP A 50 -1.40 17.27 -9.69
N ALA A 51 -2.10 16.44 -10.47
CA ALA A 51 -2.68 16.82 -11.76
C ALA A 51 -3.97 17.66 -11.67
N GLN A 52 -4.40 18.06 -10.48
CA GLN A 52 -5.62 18.83 -10.19
C GLN A 52 -5.33 20.30 -9.92
#